data_AF-A0A8K0EKC2-F1
#
_entry.id   AF-A0A8K0EKC2-F1
#
_cell.length_a   1.000
_cell.length_b   1.000
_cell.length_c   1.000
_cell.angle_alpha   90.00
_cell.angle_beta   90.00
_cell.angle_gamma   90.00
#
_symmetry.space_group_name_H-M   'P 1'
#
loop_
_entity.id
_entity.type
_entity.pdbx_description
1 polymer ?
#
loop_
_entity_poly.entity_id
_entity_poly.type
_entity_poly.pdbx_seq_one_letter_code
_entity_poly.pdbx_strand_id
1 'polypeptide(L)'
;MKRAVVLAALVLVFVLRAAALSCMVCATRTCSPTPSCPGGVAKDACGCCDKCAKMVGEKCGGPWGITGTCSSGLSCVKGRTKYTGIGRAVSMGFTRMAVGVCQRKGNDKECPADSHMSRCKGRCRPTCTNPNPSCPWLCVRGCSCDKGYVWEGRKCIPLEQCQSAGGERKPDARSADTCAEPKKVGLCRAARRRFYFDSSERKCKSFIYGGCGGNRNNFLTMRDCETTCAVIDLKLANSVVKGQNCPAHSRWSQCGSACRPSCENPSPTCTRQCVPGCTCETGRVWEGDGCVLLSDCPAGSCQHDGKTHRLGESWADKRVPGTLCSCSQNGTVQCDQKQCPRGEYHTLGDDGMWTCRKNADMACPEGYTKPRRASGLFLCYRFERTPTTYRRAEDTCRAEGGRMATVRDRKSLYPVLVGVSRKIRKRTWIGLSDKETEKKLVWSDGVPYSSQDQRRWTRQLPGSNTPENDCGYMSRPHSYRWLLGECSSQHAFVCEYDPFKTSRQG
;
A
#
# COMPACT_ATOMS: atom_id res chain seq x y z
N MET A 1 -61.75 56.01 -39.27
CA MET A 1 -60.33 56.06 -38.80
C MET A 1 -60.14 55.65 -37.34
N LYS A 2 -60.50 56.46 -36.32
CA LYS A 2 -60.09 56.25 -34.90
C LYS A 2 -60.21 54.79 -34.35
N ARG A 3 -61.29 54.04 -34.64
CA ARG A 3 -61.45 52.64 -34.18
C ARG A 3 -60.36 51.67 -34.72
N ALA A 4 -59.89 51.86 -35.95
CA ALA A 4 -58.88 51.00 -36.56
C ALA A 4 -57.49 51.18 -35.91
N VAL A 5 -57.13 52.41 -35.56
CA VAL A 5 -55.86 52.72 -34.87
C VAL A 5 -55.82 52.10 -33.47
N VAL A 6 -56.94 52.13 -32.73
CA VAL A 6 -57.05 51.49 -31.42
C VAL A 6 -56.93 49.97 -31.53
N LEU A 7 -57.57 49.34 -32.53
CA LEU A 7 -57.42 47.91 -32.80
C LEU A 7 -55.97 47.54 -33.17
N ALA A 8 -55.33 48.29 -34.05
CA ALA A 8 -53.93 48.07 -34.42
C ALA A 8 -52.97 48.20 -33.22
N ALA A 9 -53.18 49.21 -32.36
CA ALA A 9 -52.39 49.40 -31.14
C ALA A 9 -52.59 48.25 -30.14
N LEU A 10 -53.83 47.79 -29.93
CA LEU A 10 -54.13 46.66 -29.06
C LEU A 10 -53.51 45.35 -29.58
N VAL A 11 -53.57 45.10 -30.90
CA VAL A 11 -52.92 43.95 -31.53
C VAL A 11 -51.40 44.02 -31.39
N LEU A 12 -50.78 45.17 -31.63
CA LEU A 12 -49.33 45.35 -31.50
C LEU A 12 -48.85 45.11 -30.05
N VAL A 13 -49.59 45.61 -29.06
CA VAL A 13 -49.33 45.34 -27.63
C VAL A 13 -49.50 43.86 -27.28
N PHE A 14 -50.47 43.16 -27.89
CA PHE A 14 -50.64 41.72 -27.72
C PHE A 14 -49.47 40.92 -28.32
N VAL A 15 -49.05 41.24 -29.54
CA VAL A 15 -47.93 40.59 -30.23
C VAL A 15 -46.61 40.79 -29.49
N LEU A 16 -46.32 42.02 -29.05
CA LEU A 16 -45.11 42.31 -28.26
C LEU A 16 -45.11 41.59 -26.89
N ARG A 17 -46.28 41.40 -26.26
CA ARG A 17 -46.38 40.61 -25.02
C ARG A 17 -46.30 39.11 -25.25
N ALA A 18 -46.73 38.60 -26.41
CA ALA A 18 -46.58 37.18 -26.74
C ALA A 18 -45.10 36.76 -26.87
N ALA A 19 -44.26 37.61 -27.46
CA ALA A 19 -42.82 37.36 -27.59
C ALA A 19 -42.06 37.33 -26.25
N ALA A 20 -42.60 37.93 -25.18
CA ALA A 20 -42.04 37.89 -23.84
C ALA A 20 -42.38 36.60 -23.05
N LEU A 21 -43.21 35.72 -23.61
CA LEU A 21 -43.68 34.47 -22.99
C LEU A 21 -43.14 33.21 -23.67
N SER A 22 -42.39 33.34 -24.77
CA SER A 22 -41.75 32.24 -25.47
C SER A 22 -40.26 32.13 -25.15
N CYS A 23 -39.77 30.90 -24.95
CA CYS A 23 -38.35 30.63 -24.78
C CYS A 23 -37.64 30.58 -26.15
N MET A 24 -36.55 31.34 -26.29
CA MET A 24 -35.64 31.21 -27.44
C MET A 24 -34.94 29.85 -27.43
N VAL A 25 -34.58 29.34 -28.61
CA VAL A 25 -33.81 28.11 -28.77
C VAL A 25 -32.48 28.22 -28.02
N CYS A 26 -32.15 27.24 -27.18
CA CYS A 26 -31.00 27.34 -26.26
C CYS A 26 -29.64 27.63 -26.93
N ALA A 27 -29.48 27.28 -28.21
CA ALA A 27 -28.27 27.54 -28.99
C ALA A 27 -27.92 29.03 -29.16
N THR A 28 -28.87 29.95 -28.96
CA THR A 28 -28.61 31.41 -29.05
C THR A 28 -28.47 32.11 -27.69
N ARG A 29 -28.47 31.36 -26.57
CA ARG A 29 -28.34 31.93 -25.21
C ARG A 29 -26.93 31.78 -24.65
N THR A 30 -26.31 32.90 -24.30
CA THR A 30 -25.15 32.94 -23.41
C THR A 30 -25.59 32.78 -21.95
N CYS A 31 -25.04 31.79 -21.25
CA CYS A 31 -25.33 31.53 -19.84
C CYS A 31 -24.21 32.07 -18.95
N SER A 32 -24.57 32.80 -17.89
CA SER A 32 -23.62 33.17 -16.83
C SER A 32 -23.09 31.93 -16.08
N PRO A 33 -21.83 31.91 -15.63
CA PRO A 33 -21.30 30.79 -14.85
C PRO A 33 -22.08 30.59 -13.54
N THR A 34 -22.40 29.34 -13.23
CA THR A 34 -23.24 28.97 -12.08
C THR A 34 -22.40 28.92 -10.79
N PRO A 35 -22.83 29.53 -9.68
CA PRO A 35 -22.13 29.45 -8.40
C PRO A 35 -22.23 28.03 -7.79
N SER A 36 -21.45 27.78 -6.73
CA SER A 36 -21.53 26.52 -5.97
C SER A 36 -22.90 26.38 -5.28
N CYS A 37 -23.74 25.49 -5.79
CA CYS A 37 -25.11 25.28 -5.33
C CYS A 37 -25.21 24.10 -4.35
N PRO A 38 -25.57 24.29 -3.06
CA PRO A 38 -25.65 23.20 -2.08
C PRO A 38 -26.63 22.08 -2.44
N GLY A 39 -27.73 22.43 -3.13
CA GLY A 39 -28.72 21.50 -3.66
C GLY A 39 -28.39 20.93 -5.05
N GLY A 40 -27.20 21.18 -5.60
CA GLY A 40 -26.88 20.90 -7.00
C GLY A 40 -27.54 21.88 -7.97
N VAL A 41 -27.43 21.59 -9.27
CA VAL A 41 -27.96 22.44 -10.35
C VAL A 41 -29.22 21.86 -10.98
N ALA A 42 -30.08 22.75 -11.48
CA ALA A 42 -31.21 22.45 -12.34
C ALA A 42 -31.32 23.52 -13.42
N LYS A 43 -32.01 23.21 -14.53
CA LYS A 43 -32.22 24.18 -15.61
C LYS A 43 -33.18 25.30 -15.22
N ASP A 44 -32.99 26.46 -15.86
CA ASP A 44 -33.92 27.59 -15.82
C ASP A 44 -35.28 27.25 -16.43
N ALA A 45 -36.25 28.18 -16.34
CA ALA A 45 -37.61 28.00 -16.84
C ALA A 45 -37.69 27.71 -18.36
N CYS A 46 -36.60 27.94 -19.11
CA CYS A 46 -36.49 27.62 -20.54
C CYS A 46 -35.72 26.33 -20.84
N GLY A 47 -35.21 25.61 -19.83
CA GLY A 47 -34.45 24.37 -20.03
C GLY A 47 -32.99 24.55 -20.45
N CYS A 48 -32.48 25.79 -20.55
CA CYS A 48 -31.21 26.09 -21.20
C CYS A 48 -30.05 26.25 -20.20
N CYS A 49 -30.14 27.25 -19.31
CA CYS A 49 -29.04 27.64 -18.44
C CYS A 49 -29.14 26.99 -17.06
N ASP A 50 -28.00 26.66 -16.46
CA ASP A 50 -27.96 26.05 -15.12
C ASP A 50 -28.12 27.10 -14.01
N LYS A 51 -28.94 26.76 -13.01
CA LYS A 51 -29.26 27.55 -11.82
C LYS A 51 -29.27 26.61 -10.60
N CYS A 52 -29.20 27.15 -9.38
CA CYS A 52 -29.28 26.31 -8.18
C CYS A 52 -30.66 25.66 -8.04
N ALA A 53 -30.67 24.34 -7.80
CA ALA A 53 -31.89 23.57 -7.58
C ALA A 53 -32.44 23.80 -6.16
N LYS A 54 -33.76 23.82 -6.05
CA LYS A 54 -34.49 24.16 -4.81
C LYS A 54 -34.44 23.03 -3.77
N MET A 55 -34.03 23.37 -2.55
CA MET A 55 -33.88 22.44 -1.43
C MET A 55 -35.21 22.19 -0.69
N VAL A 56 -35.22 21.26 0.27
CA VAL A 56 -36.41 20.92 1.07
C VAL A 56 -36.97 22.18 1.74
N GLY A 57 -38.28 22.39 1.65
CA GLY A 57 -38.95 23.56 2.24
C GLY A 57 -38.94 24.82 1.37
N GLU A 58 -38.13 24.89 0.31
CA GLU A 58 -38.17 26.03 -0.62
C GLU A 58 -39.40 25.99 -1.54
N LYS A 59 -39.84 27.18 -1.97
CA LYS A 59 -40.90 27.36 -2.99
C LYS A 59 -40.41 26.93 -4.37
N CYS A 60 -41.30 26.35 -5.17
CA CYS A 60 -40.98 25.75 -6.46
C CYS A 60 -42.16 25.79 -7.44
N GLY A 61 -41.90 25.51 -8.72
CA GLY A 61 -42.93 25.45 -9.75
C GLY A 61 -43.49 26.84 -10.09
N GLY A 62 -44.80 27.05 -9.99
CA GLY A 62 -45.45 28.20 -10.60
C GLY A 62 -45.69 28.01 -12.11
N PRO A 63 -46.28 28.98 -12.81
CA PRO A 63 -46.37 28.98 -14.27
C PRO A 63 -44.99 28.79 -14.90
N TRP A 64 -44.87 27.90 -15.88
CA TRP A 64 -43.60 27.61 -16.58
C TRP A 64 -42.39 27.27 -15.67
N GLY A 65 -42.61 26.91 -14.40
CA GLY A 65 -41.53 26.61 -13.46
C GLY A 65 -40.74 27.81 -12.94
N ILE A 66 -41.23 29.05 -13.13
CA ILE A 66 -40.49 30.30 -12.78
C ILE A 66 -40.01 30.40 -11.33
N THR A 67 -40.62 29.67 -10.38
CA THR A 67 -40.21 29.67 -8.96
C THR A 67 -39.02 28.74 -8.70
N GLY A 68 -38.60 27.97 -9.69
CA GLY A 68 -37.47 27.04 -9.63
C GLY A 68 -37.87 25.56 -9.55
N THR A 69 -36.92 24.72 -9.94
CA THR A 69 -37.02 23.26 -9.96
C THR A 69 -36.34 22.67 -8.72
N CYS A 70 -36.95 21.65 -8.11
CA CYS A 70 -36.39 21.01 -6.91
C CYS A 70 -35.12 20.19 -7.19
N SER A 71 -34.28 20.06 -6.17
CA SER A 71 -33.10 19.18 -6.15
C SER A 71 -33.47 17.70 -6.34
N SER A 72 -32.50 16.91 -6.82
CA SER A 72 -32.65 15.47 -7.09
C SER A 72 -33.20 14.70 -5.87
N GLY A 73 -34.25 13.90 -6.10
CA GLY A 73 -34.95 13.15 -5.05
C GLY A 73 -36.13 13.90 -4.40
N LEU A 74 -36.28 15.20 -4.67
CA LEU A 74 -37.44 15.99 -4.24
C LEU A 74 -38.51 16.10 -5.33
N SER A 75 -39.69 16.58 -4.95
CA SER A 75 -40.78 16.90 -5.87
C SER A 75 -41.50 18.15 -5.36
N CYS A 76 -42.02 18.96 -6.29
CA CYS A 76 -42.75 20.16 -5.96
C CYS A 76 -44.18 19.80 -5.54
N VAL A 77 -44.45 19.75 -4.23
CA VAL A 77 -45.75 19.37 -3.67
C VAL A 77 -46.59 20.63 -3.43
N LYS A 78 -47.79 20.66 -3.99
CA LYS A 78 -48.76 21.75 -3.77
C LYS A 78 -49.48 21.53 -2.44
N GLY A 79 -49.32 22.46 -1.50
CA GLY A 79 -50.06 22.43 -0.24
C GLY A 79 -51.57 22.59 -0.47
N ARG A 80 -52.41 21.84 0.26
CA ARG A 80 -53.87 21.98 0.21
C ARG A 80 -54.33 23.18 1.03
N THR A 81 -54.12 24.39 0.54
CA THR A 81 -54.77 25.60 1.07
C THR A 81 -56.27 25.50 0.82
N LYS A 82 -57.06 25.16 1.85
CA LYS A 82 -58.52 25.32 1.82
C LYS A 82 -58.84 26.81 1.66
N TYR A 83 -59.36 27.21 0.51
CA TYR A 83 -60.00 28.52 0.37
C TYR A 83 -61.38 28.46 1.01
N THR A 84 -61.51 29.05 2.20
CA THR A 84 -62.82 29.41 2.79
C THR A 84 -63.17 30.82 2.34
N GLY A 85 -63.92 30.93 1.24
CA GLY A 85 -64.36 32.20 0.67
C GLY A 85 -65.47 31.96 -0.37
N ILE A 86 -66.57 32.70 -0.25
CA ILE A 86 -67.80 32.48 -1.02
C ILE A 86 -67.75 33.31 -2.32
N GLY A 87 -68.03 32.69 -3.47
CA GLY A 87 -68.16 33.41 -4.74
C GLY A 87 -68.31 32.48 -5.96
N ARG A 88 -69.40 32.61 -6.71
CA ARG A 88 -69.61 31.96 -8.01
C ARG A 88 -68.90 32.73 -9.12
N ALA A 89 -68.14 32.04 -9.96
CA ALA A 89 -67.99 32.37 -11.39
C ALA A 89 -67.52 31.12 -12.17
N VAL A 90 -68.04 30.94 -13.38
CA VAL A 90 -67.78 29.78 -14.26
C VAL A 90 -66.69 30.13 -15.28
N SER A 91 -66.00 29.08 -15.79
CA SER A 91 -65.42 28.95 -17.14
C SER A 91 -63.89 28.75 -17.26
N MET A 92 -63.54 28.00 -18.31
CA MET A 92 -62.23 27.88 -18.98
C MET A 92 -60.98 27.57 -18.14
N GLY A 93 -60.67 26.27 -18.07
CA GLY A 93 -59.58 25.73 -18.91
C GLY A 93 -58.13 25.96 -18.48
N PHE A 94 -57.84 26.85 -17.55
CA PHE A 94 -56.48 27.01 -17.01
C PHE A 94 -56.28 26.19 -15.74
N THR A 95 -55.62 25.03 -15.86
CA THR A 95 -55.03 24.32 -14.72
C THR A 95 -54.00 25.23 -14.05
N ARG A 96 -54.42 25.93 -12.97
CA ARG A 96 -53.56 26.83 -12.21
C ARG A 96 -52.26 26.12 -11.84
N MET A 97 -51.16 26.54 -12.46
CA MET A 97 -49.81 26.08 -12.18
C MET A 97 -49.35 26.68 -10.85
N ALA A 98 -49.99 26.26 -9.76
CA ALA A 98 -49.74 26.78 -8.42
C ALA A 98 -48.30 26.51 -7.97
N VAL A 99 -47.73 27.48 -7.26
CA VAL A 99 -46.46 27.32 -6.54
C VAL A 99 -46.62 26.21 -5.50
N GLY A 100 -45.65 25.32 -5.43
CA GLY A 100 -45.55 24.29 -4.40
C GLY A 100 -44.36 24.52 -3.48
N VAL A 101 -44.09 23.54 -2.63
CA VAL A 101 -42.91 23.44 -1.78
C VAL A 101 -42.16 22.16 -2.12
N CYS A 102 -40.83 22.21 -2.18
CA CYS A 102 -40.01 21.02 -2.43
C CYS A 102 -40.07 20.08 -1.22
N GLN A 103 -40.62 18.89 -1.43
CA GLN A 103 -40.79 17.84 -0.43
C GLN A 103 -40.42 16.48 -1.05
N ARG A 104 -40.07 15.48 -0.22
CA ARG A 104 -39.84 14.11 -0.72
C ARG A 104 -41.18 13.53 -1.20
N LYS A 105 -41.17 12.82 -2.33
CA LYS A 105 -42.39 12.42 -3.04
C LYS A 105 -43.06 11.25 -2.30
N GLY A 106 -43.95 11.58 -1.36
CA GLY A 106 -44.51 10.63 -0.41
C GLY A 106 -45.28 9.46 -1.04
N ASN A 107 -44.59 8.33 -1.19
CA ASN A 107 -45.19 6.99 -1.29
C ASN A 107 -44.51 5.98 -0.33
N ASP A 108 -43.67 6.47 0.58
CA ASP A 108 -42.83 5.68 1.48
C ASP A 108 -43.51 5.50 2.85
N LYS A 109 -44.73 4.97 2.88
CA LYS A 109 -45.47 4.68 4.13
C LYS A 109 -44.81 3.63 5.05
N GLU A 110 -43.71 3.02 4.60
CA GLU A 110 -42.93 2.01 5.31
C GLU A 110 -41.61 2.56 5.91
N CYS A 111 -41.23 3.80 5.57
CA CYS A 111 -39.95 4.38 6.00
C CYS A 111 -40.15 5.37 7.18
N PRO A 112 -39.28 5.31 8.21
CA PRO A 112 -39.34 6.27 9.32
C PRO A 112 -39.01 7.69 8.86
N ALA A 113 -39.29 8.68 9.71
CA ALA A 113 -38.91 10.07 9.48
C ALA A 113 -37.41 10.20 9.11
N ASP A 114 -37.14 11.16 8.23
CA ASP A 114 -35.81 11.48 7.68
C ASP A 114 -35.10 10.30 6.97
N SER A 115 -35.91 9.45 6.33
CA SER A 115 -35.47 8.40 5.41
C SER A 115 -36.37 8.30 4.17
N HIS A 116 -35.82 7.73 3.09
CA HIS A 116 -36.52 7.44 1.83
C HIS A 116 -36.29 5.99 1.39
N MET A 117 -37.21 5.46 0.57
CA MET A 117 -37.13 4.13 -0.04
C MET A 117 -36.08 4.10 -1.16
N SER A 118 -34.87 3.61 -0.88
CA SER A 118 -33.88 3.38 -1.93
C SER A 118 -34.14 2.06 -2.67
N ARG A 119 -33.96 2.06 -3.99
CA ARG A 119 -33.90 0.84 -4.81
C ARG A 119 -32.55 0.12 -4.69
N CYS A 120 -31.51 0.84 -4.27
CA CYS A 120 -30.19 0.32 -3.97
C CYS A 120 -29.65 1.02 -2.70
N LYS A 121 -30.01 0.51 -1.53
CA LYS A 121 -29.22 0.78 -0.32
C LYS A 121 -28.06 -0.22 -0.25
N GLY A 122 -26.92 0.23 0.26
CA GLY A 122 -25.84 -0.65 0.65
C GLY A 122 -26.27 -1.59 1.79
N ARG A 123 -25.57 -2.72 1.95
CA ARG A 123 -25.92 -3.72 2.99
C ARG A 123 -25.63 -3.22 4.41
N CYS A 124 -24.66 -2.32 4.58
CA CYS A 124 -24.40 -1.59 5.81
C CYS A 124 -25.17 -0.26 5.85
N ARG A 125 -25.52 0.17 7.07
CA ARG A 125 -26.47 1.26 7.36
C ARG A 125 -25.71 2.36 8.14
N PRO A 126 -25.59 3.61 7.64
CA PRO A 126 -24.84 4.68 8.33
C PRO A 126 -25.37 4.95 9.75
N THR A 127 -24.50 5.15 10.72
CA THR A 127 -24.84 5.34 12.16
C THR A 127 -24.00 6.46 12.78
N CYS A 128 -24.36 6.97 13.96
CA CYS A 128 -23.51 7.93 14.68
C CYS A 128 -22.08 7.40 14.95
N THR A 129 -21.94 6.10 15.21
CA THR A 129 -20.65 5.43 15.41
C THR A 129 -19.87 5.15 14.12
N ASN A 130 -20.53 5.17 12.96
CA ASN A 130 -19.88 5.09 11.64
C ASN A 130 -20.75 5.79 10.58
N PRO A 131 -20.55 7.10 10.36
CA PRO A 131 -21.38 7.90 9.45
C PRO A 131 -21.18 7.60 7.95
N ASN A 132 -20.09 6.95 7.56
CA ASN A 132 -19.75 6.70 6.15
C ASN A 132 -19.15 5.30 5.93
N PRO A 133 -19.94 4.22 6.09
CA PRO A 133 -19.45 2.85 5.98
C PRO A 133 -19.20 2.45 4.51
N SER A 134 -17.98 2.04 4.19
CA SER A 134 -17.66 1.44 2.88
C SER A 134 -18.33 0.07 2.73
N CYS A 135 -19.37 -0.01 1.90
CA CYS A 135 -20.17 -1.22 1.70
C CYS A 135 -19.86 -1.91 0.35
N PRO A 136 -19.86 -3.26 0.29
CA PRO A 136 -19.80 -3.99 -0.99
C PRO A 136 -20.99 -3.66 -1.91
N TRP A 137 -20.76 -3.68 -3.22
CA TRP A 137 -21.72 -3.37 -4.29
C TRP A 137 -22.81 -4.45 -4.48
N LEU A 138 -23.64 -4.66 -3.45
CA LEU A 138 -24.82 -5.52 -3.49
C LEU A 138 -26.04 -4.68 -3.12
N CYS A 139 -26.71 -4.15 -4.15
CA CYS A 139 -27.94 -3.37 -4.03
C CYS A 139 -29.06 -4.19 -3.37
N VAL A 140 -29.63 -3.67 -2.29
CA VAL A 140 -30.86 -4.18 -1.69
C VAL A 140 -31.91 -3.06 -1.70
N ARG A 141 -33.19 -3.37 -1.92
CA ARG A 141 -34.28 -2.40 -1.79
C ARG A 141 -34.60 -2.12 -0.31
N GLY A 142 -34.95 -0.89 0.03
CA GLY A 142 -35.47 -0.52 1.34
C GLY A 142 -35.01 0.87 1.81
N CYS A 143 -35.53 1.28 2.96
CA CYS A 143 -35.30 2.61 3.51
C CYS A 143 -33.80 2.90 3.80
N SER A 144 -33.37 4.12 3.47
CA SER A 144 -32.07 4.72 3.80
C SER A 144 -32.29 6.10 4.41
N CYS A 145 -31.49 6.52 5.39
CA CYS A 145 -31.57 7.91 5.87
C CYS A 145 -31.24 8.87 4.73
N ASP A 146 -31.80 10.07 4.83
CA ASP A 146 -31.52 11.16 3.91
C ASP A 146 -30.13 11.78 4.15
N LYS A 147 -29.59 12.48 3.14
CA LYS A 147 -28.26 13.08 3.21
C LYS A 147 -28.17 14.04 4.41
N GLY A 148 -27.17 13.83 5.27
CA GLY A 148 -26.99 14.55 6.53
C GLY A 148 -27.56 13.85 7.76
N TYR A 149 -28.29 12.75 7.59
CA TYR A 149 -28.89 11.96 8.66
C TYR A 149 -28.27 10.56 8.75
N VAL A 150 -28.15 10.05 9.96
CA VAL A 150 -27.63 8.70 10.27
C VAL A 150 -28.58 7.98 11.23
N TRP A 151 -28.42 6.66 11.34
CA TRP A 151 -29.29 5.84 12.18
C TRP A 151 -28.88 5.84 13.64
N GLU A 152 -29.90 5.89 14.49
CA GLU A 152 -29.80 5.53 15.90
C GLU A 152 -31.05 4.75 16.33
N GLY A 153 -30.86 3.53 16.84
CA GLY A 153 -31.96 2.61 17.16
C GLY A 153 -32.84 2.30 15.94
N ARG A 154 -34.06 2.85 15.92
CA ARG A 154 -35.05 2.66 14.83
C ARG A 154 -35.36 3.94 14.03
N LYS A 155 -34.74 5.07 14.36
CA LYS A 155 -34.95 6.39 13.71
C LYS A 155 -33.71 6.84 12.93
N CYS A 156 -33.91 7.76 12.00
CA CYS A 156 -32.83 8.62 11.52
C CYS A 156 -32.74 9.86 12.42
N ILE A 157 -31.54 10.37 12.65
CA ILE A 157 -31.28 11.66 13.31
C ILE A 157 -30.21 12.44 12.52
N PRO A 158 -30.20 13.79 12.59
CA PRO A 158 -29.13 14.59 12.01
C PRO A 158 -27.75 14.16 12.54
N LEU A 159 -26.73 14.16 11.68
CA LEU A 159 -25.35 13.84 12.07
C LEU A 159 -24.80 14.79 13.13
N GLU A 160 -25.26 16.05 13.15
CA GLU A 160 -24.95 17.05 14.18
C GLU A 160 -25.60 16.76 15.55
N GLN A 161 -26.60 15.87 15.62
CA GLN A 161 -27.19 15.39 16.87
C GLN A 161 -26.49 14.13 17.42
N CYS A 162 -25.52 13.57 16.69
CA CYS A 162 -24.62 12.54 17.21
C CYS A 162 -23.66 13.17 18.24
N GLN A 163 -24.03 13.10 19.52
CA GLN A 163 -23.24 13.70 20.59
C GLN A 163 -21.80 13.14 20.62
N SER A 164 -20.83 14.05 20.76
CA SER A 164 -19.43 13.69 20.98
C SER A 164 -19.24 12.93 22.28
N ALA A 165 -18.26 12.03 22.32
CA ALA A 165 -18.04 11.15 23.46
C ALA A 165 -17.55 11.93 24.70
N GLY A 166 -18.41 12.08 25.72
CA GLY A 166 -18.09 12.85 26.93
C GLY A 166 -19.16 12.85 28.02
N GLY A 167 -19.95 11.77 28.14
CA GLY A 167 -21.07 11.71 29.08
C GLY A 167 -20.69 11.15 30.46
N GLU A 168 -20.16 11.98 31.37
CA GLU A 168 -20.06 11.61 32.78
C GLU A 168 -21.45 11.45 33.43
N ARG A 169 -21.93 10.22 33.56
CA ARG A 169 -22.90 9.88 34.61
C ARG A 169 -22.15 9.51 35.87
N LYS A 170 -21.96 10.51 36.74
CA LYS A 170 -21.51 10.34 38.14
C LYS A 170 -22.37 9.26 38.80
N PRO A 171 -21.81 8.11 39.23
CA PRO A 171 -22.59 7.11 39.94
C PRO A 171 -22.86 7.60 41.37
N ASP A 172 -24.07 7.39 41.86
CA ASP A 172 -24.43 7.75 43.24
C ASP A 172 -23.57 6.98 44.24
N ALA A 173 -22.99 7.71 45.21
CA ALA A 173 -22.09 7.14 46.22
C ALA A 173 -22.73 6.03 47.08
N ARG A 174 -24.06 5.92 47.09
CA ARG A 174 -24.83 4.91 47.85
C ARG A 174 -24.53 3.46 47.47
N SER A 175 -24.00 3.17 46.28
CA SER A 175 -23.68 1.78 45.88
C SER A 175 -22.42 1.24 46.57
N ALA A 176 -21.43 2.10 46.84
CA ALA A 176 -20.17 1.70 47.48
C ALA A 176 -20.40 1.16 48.90
N ASP A 177 -21.04 1.95 49.76
CA ASP A 177 -21.37 1.56 51.14
C ASP A 177 -22.18 0.26 51.19
N THR A 178 -23.17 0.14 50.29
CA THR A 178 -24.10 -0.99 50.20
C THR A 178 -23.41 -2.33 50.01
N CYS A 179 -22.30 -2.36 49.26
CA CYS A 179 -21.53 -3.58 48.98
C CYS A 179 -20.41 -3.85 50.00
N ALA A 180 -20.10 -2.88 50.89
CA ALA A 180 -19.07 -3.01 51.91
C ALA A 180 -19.60 -3.60 53.23
N GLU A 181 -20.91 -3.51 53.50
CA GLU A 181 -21.52 -4.08 54.71
C GLU A 181 -21.45 -5.64 54.74
N PRO A 182 -21.35 -6.29 55.91
CA PRO A 182 -21.34 -7.76 56.02
C PRO A 182 -22.72 -8.37 55.75
N LYS A 183 -22.80 -9.68 55.50
CA LYS A 183 -24.09 -10.41 55.44
C LYS A 183 -24.84 -10.32 56.77
N LYS A 184 -26.13 -9.94 56.75
CA LYS A 184 -26.98 -9.87 57.94
C LYS A 184 -28.25 -10.70 57.79
N VAL A 185 -28.29 -11.84 58.50
CA VAL A 185 -29.46 -12.74 58.56
C VAL A 185 -30.68 -12.04 59.15
N GLY A 186 -30.49 -11.15 60.13
CA GLY A 186 -31.58 -10.48 60.83
C GLY A 186 -32.19 -11.34 61.95
N LEU A 187 -33.29 -10.87 62.55
CA LEU A 187 -33.86 -11.44 63.79
C LEU A 187 -35.08 -12.36 63.58
N CYS A 188 -35.76 -12.24 62.44
CA CYS A 188 -36.90 -13.10 62.10
C CYS A 188 -36.44 -14.50 61.66
N ARG A 189 -37.35 -15.48 61.69
CA ARG A 189 -37.04 -16.92 61.49
C ARG A 189 -37.50 -17.50 60.14
N ALA A 190 -37.77 -16.67 59.12
CA ALA A 190 -38.16 -17.15 57.79
C ALA A 190 -36.93 -17.57 56.96
N ALA A 191 -37.00 -18.69 56.23
CA ALA A 191 -35.88 -19.22 55.45
C ALA A 191 -35.81 -18.64 54.01
N ARG A 192 -35.65 -17.33 53.84
CA ARG A 192 -35.63 -16.71 52.50
C ARG A 192 -34.22 -16.69 51.90
N ARG A 193 -33.96 -17.43 50.82
CA ARG A 193 -32.68 -17.34 50.07
C ARG A 193 -32.51 -15.92 49.50
N ARG A 194 -31.34 -15.33 49.74
CA ARG A 194 -30.91 -14.00 49.30
C ARG A 194 -29.44 -14.05 48.90
N PHE A 195 -28.92 -12.96 48.34
CA PHE A 195 -27.53 -12.86 47.89
C PHE A 195 -26.85 -11.64 48.53
N TYR A 196 -25.55 -11.76 48.82
CA TYR A 196 -24.72 -10.69 49.36
C TYR A 196 -23.36 -10.71 48.65
N PHE A 197 -22.72 -9.55 48.52
CA PHE A 197 -21.34 -9.44 48.04
C PHE A 197 -20.39 -9.75 49.19
N ASP A 198 -19.61 -10.81 49.06
CA ASP A 198 -18.52 -11.13 49.97
C ASP A 198 -17.30 -10.31 49.56
N SER A 199 -16.99 -9.24 50.30
CA SER A 199 -15.88 -8.34 50.00
C SER A 199 -14.51 -8.97 50.21
N SER A 200 -14.41 -10.08 50.96
CA SER A 200 -13.15 -10.80 51.18
C SER A 200 -12.77 -11.70 50.00
N GLU A 201 -13.76 -12.38 49.41
CA GLU A 201 -13.59 -13.22 48.21
C GLU A 201 -13.96 -12.50 46.89
N ARG A 202 -14.43 -11.25 46.97
CA ARG A 202 -14.88 -10.41 45.85
C ARG A 202 -15.97 -11.06 44.98
N LYS A 203 -16.91 -11.76 45.63
CA LYS A 203 -17.92 -12.57 44.93
C LYS A 203 -19.29 -12.44 45.58
N CYS A 204 -20.32 -12.37 44.75
CA CYS A 204 -21.69 -12.55 45.21
C CYS A 204 -21.92 -14.02 45.62
N LYS A 205 -22.44 -14.20 46.84
CA LYS A 205 -22.74 -15.50 47.44
C LYS A 205 -24.18 -15.52 47.93
N SER A 206 -24.78 -16.71 47.98
CA SER A 206 -26.12 -16.86 48.59
C SER A 206 -26.03 -17.01 50.10
N PHE A 207 -27.08 -16.55 50.80
CA PHE A 207 -27.29 -16.76 52.23
C PHE A 207 -28.79 -16.90 52.52
N ILE A 208 -29.14 -17.32 53.74
CA ILE A 208 -30.52 -17.33 54.20
C ILE A 208 -30.77 -16.04 55.01
N TYR A 209 -31.76 -15.26 54.58
CA TYR A 209 -32.23 -14.07 55.25
C TYR A 209 -33.50 -14.38 56.05
N GLY A 210 -33.48 -14.06 57.34
CA GLY A 210 -34.56 -14.31 58.32
C GLY A 210 -35.88 -13.61 58.02
N GLY A 211 -35.90 -12.64 57.10
CA GLY A 211 -37.09 -11.92 56.64
C GLY A 211 -37.25 -10.50 57.20
N CYS A 212 -36.64 -10.19 58.35
CA CYS A 212 -36.62 -8.84 58.93
C CYS A 212 -35.26 -8.52 59.59
N GLY A 213 -34.92 -7.24 59.71
CA GLY A 213 -33.72 -6.78 60.43
C GLY A 213 -32.39 -6.92 59.67
N GLY A 214 -32.44 -7.16 58.35
CA GLY A 214 -31.28 -7.18 57.47
C GLY A 214 -30.65 -5.80 57.26
N ASN A 215 -29.68 -5.74 56.36
CA ASN A 215 -28.96 -4.53 55.96
C ASN A 215 -28.94 -4.41 54.43
N ARG A 216 -28.14 -3.48 53.86
CA ARG A 216 -28.19 -3.15 52.43
C ARG A 216 -27.54 -4.20 51.54
N ASN A 217 -26.55 -4.94 52.04
CA ASN A 217 -25.92 -6.06 51.32
C ASN A 217 -26.82 -7.32 51.30
N ASN A 218 -28.02 -7.19 50.72
CA ASN A 218 -29.09 -8.20 50.76
C ASN A 218 -29.98 -8.13 49.50
N PHE A 219 -29.44 -8.69 48.41
CA PHE A 219 -30.02 -8.69 47.08
C PHE A 219 -30.99 -9.86 46.86
N LEU A 220 -32.00 -9.65 46.02
CA LEU A 220 -33.01 -10.67 45.73
C LEU A 220 -32.49 -11.75 44.77
N THR A 221 -31.75 -11.37 43.72
CA THR A 221 -31.09 -12.29 42.79
C THR A 221 -29.57 -12.14 42.82
N MET A 222 -28.87 -13.18 42.33
CA MET A 222 -27.41 -13.13 42.15
C MET A 222 -27.02 -11.99 41.22
N ARG A 223 -27.77 -11.82 40.12
CA ARG A 223 -27.50 -10.80 39.10
C ARG A 223 -27.64 -9.38 39.64
N ASP A 224 -28.58 -9.12 40.55
CA ASP A 224 -28.71 -7.80 41.19
C ASP A 224 -27.48 -7.48 42.04
N CYS A 225 -26.98 -8.48 42.79
CA CYS A 225 -25.74 -8.37 43.55
C CYS A 225 -24.54 -8.11 42.64
N GLU A 226 -24.37 -8.90 41.58
CA GLU A 226 -23.25 -8.78 40.64
C GLU A 226 -23.27 -7.41 39.92
N THR A 227 -24.45 -7.00 39.42
CA THR A 227 -24.60 -5.73 38.69
C THR A 227 -24.45 -4.51 39.61
N THR A 228 -24.73 -4.64 40.91
CA THR A 228 -24.51 -3.56 41.88
C THR A 228 -23.07 -3.52 42.39
N CYS A 229 -22.47 -4.68 42.69
CA CYS A 229 -21.24 -4.77 43.46
C CYS A 229 -20.00 -5.15 42.64
N ALA A 230 -20.08 -6.05 41.65
CA ALA A 230 -18.92 -6.41 40.82
C ALA A 230 -18.45 -5.24 39.92
N VAL A 231 -19.32 -4.27 39.67
CA VAL A 231 -18.97 -3.00 38.98
C VAL A 231 -18.07 -2.10 39.85
N ILE A 232 -18.07 -2.27 41.18
CA ILE A 232 -17.18 -1.53 42.09
C ILE A 232 -15.75 -2.13 42.07
N ASP A 233 -15.61 -3.44 41.79
CA ASP A 233 -14.30 -4.07 41.66
C ASP A 233 -13.49 -3.48 40.49
N LEU A 234 -14.15 -3.10 39.39
CA LEU A 234 -13.55 -2.35 38.28
C LEU A 234 -13.05 -0.95 38.69
N LYS A 235 -13.50 -0.40 39.82
CA LYS A 235 -13.01 0.89 40.34
C LYS A 235 -11.88 0.75 41.35
N LEU A 236 -11.83 -0.33 42.13
CA LEU A 236 -10.72 -0.55 43.06
C LEU A 236 -9.52 -1.24 42.40
N ALA A 237 -9.73 -2.09 41.38
CA ALA A 237 -8.66 -2.62 40.52
C ALA A 237 -7.96 -1.51 39.70
N ASN A 238 -8.67 -0.41 39.41
CA ASN A 238 -8.16 0.73 38.65
C ASN A 238 -7.08 1.57 39.38
N SER A 239 -6.63 1.17 40.58
CA SER A 239 -5.47 1.76 41.24
C SER A 239 -4.16 0.98 41.06
N VAL A 240 -4.19 -0.27 40.55
CA VAL A 240 -2.98 -1.12 40.46
C VAL A 240 -2.79 -1.82 39.09
N VAL A 241 -3.74 -1.74 38.16
CA VAL A 241 -3.56 -2.26 36.78
C VAL A 241 -3.57 -1.14 35.75
N LYS A 242 -2.37 -0.65 35.37
CA LYS A 242 -2.17 0.37 34.32
C LYS A 242 -2.45 -0.18 32.92
N GLY A 243 -3.73 -0.25 32.55
CA GLY A 243 -4.18 -0.51 31.17
C GLY A 243 -4.28 0.74 30.28
N GLN A 244 -3.74 1.89 30.72
CA GLN A 244 -3.92 3.20 30.05
C GLN A 244 -2.62 3.92 29.67
N ASN A 245 -1.45 3.35 29.96
CA ASN A 245 -0.17 3.89 29.47
C ASN A 245 0.11 3.37 28.05
N CYS A 246 -0.72 3.78 27.07
CA CYS A 246 -0.29 3.72 25.68
C CYS A 246 0.88 4.71 25.48
N PRO A 247 1.94 4.34 24.73
CA PRO A 247 3.05 5.23 24.39
C PRO A 247 2.62 6.54 23.73
N ALA A 248 3.48 7.56 23.78
CA ALA A 248 3.20 8.87 23.21
C ALA A 248 2.76 8.77 21.73
N HIS A 249 1.73 9.55 21.37
CA HIS A 249 1.07 9.55 20.06
C HIS A 249 0.44 8.21 19.64
N SER A 250 0.06 7.39 20.62
CA SER A 250 -0.74 6.18 20.42
C SER A 250 -1.94 6.15 21.37
N ARG A 251 -3.04 5.55 20.91
CA ARG A 251 -4.32 5.47 21.64
C ARG A 251 -4.79 4.04 21.77
N TRP A 252 -5.42 3.71 22.90
CA TRP A 252 -6.01 2.38 23.11
C TRP A 252 -7.24 2.19 22.21
N SER A 253 -7.37 1.01 21.60
CA SER A 253 -8.55 0.58 20.86
C SER A 253 -9.01 -0.80 21.32
N GLN A 254 -10.33 -0.97 21.49
CA GLN A 254 -10.96 -2.28 21.72
C GLN A 254 -11.09 -3.11 20.44
N CYS A 255 -10.91 -2.48 19.27
CA CYS A 255 -10.73 -3.13 17.98
C CYS A 255 -9.57 -2.42 17.26
N GLY A 256 -8.35 -2.80 17.61
CA GLY A 256 -7.15 -2.48 16.84
C GLY A 256 -7.01 -3.42 15.63
N SER A 257 -6.02 -3.11 14.79
CA SER A 257 -5.65 -3.96 13.65
C SER A 257 -4.90 -5.21 14.10
N ALA A 258 -5.18 -6.36 13.47
CA ALA A 258 -4.47 -7.61 13.73
C ALA A 258 -2.98 -7.58 13.36
N CYS A 259 -2.54 -6.65 12.50
CA CYS A 259 -1.13 -6.32 12.33
C CYS A 259 -0.86 -4.83 12.58
N ARG A 260 0.32 -4.56 13.15
CA ARG A 260 0.80 -3.28 13.68
C ARG A 260 1.59 -2.53 12.59
N PRO A 261 1.11 -1.39 12.06
CA PRO A 261 1.86 -0.63 11.05
C PRO A 261 3.14 -0.04 11.64
N SER A 262 4.28 -0.25 10.98
CA SER A 262 5.62 0.15 11.46
C SER A 262 6.36 1.02 10.44
N CYS A 263 7.51 1.57 10.82
CA CYS A 263 8.41 2.24 9.87
C CYS A 263 8.91 1.30 8.75
N GLU A 264 9.07 0.00 9.03
CA GLU A 264 9.40 -1.02 8.02
C GLU A 264 8.22 -1.35 7.08
N ASN A 265 6.99 -1.32 7.59
CA ASN A 265 5.78 -1.55 6.81
C ASN A 265 4.64 -0.62 7.25
N PRO A 266 4.51 0.57 6.63
CA PRO A 266 3.49 1.55 6.98
C PRO A 266 2.06 1.16 6.61
N SER A 267 1.86 0.13 5.77
CA SER A 267 0.53 -0.26 5.24
C SER A 267 0.39 -1.79 5.13
N PRO A 268 0.43 -2.53 6.26
CA PRO A 268 0.36 -3.99 6.24
C PRO A 268 -1.03 -4.49 5.81
N THR A 269 -1.07 -5.51 4.95
CA THR A 269 -2.32 -6.18 4.53
C THR A 269 -2.82 -7.09 5.65
N CYS A 270 -3.79 -6.63 6.44
CA CYS A 270 -4.29 -7.34 7.63
C CYS A 270 -5.63 -8.06 7.40
N THR A 271 -5.85 -9.14 8.15
CA THR A 271 -7.17 -9.77 8.30
C THR A 271 -8.14 -8.81 8.98
N ARG A 272 -9.45 -8.98 8.75
CA ARG A 272 -10.52 -8.15 9.37
C ARG A 272 -10.81 -8.53 10.83
N GLN A 273 -9.82 -9.06 11.56
CA GLN A 273 -9.94 -9.46 12.96
C GLN A 273 -9.67 -8.25 13.88
N CYS A 274 -10.59 -7.97 14.80
CA CYS A 274 -10.37 -7.00 15.87
C CYS A 274 -9.39 -7.57 16.91
N VAL A 275 -8.29 -6.88 17.17
CA VAL A 275 -7.37 -7.20 18.27
C VAL A 275 -7.29 -6.00 19.21
N PRO A 276 -7.68 -6.12 20.50
CA PRO A 276 -7.54 -5.02 21.46
C PRO A 276 -6.06 -4.65 21.69
N GLY A 277 -5.74 -3.36 21.71
CA GLY A 277 -4.36 -2.89 21.87
C GLY A 277 -4.19 -1.38 21.62
N CYS A 278 -2.98 -0.86 21.84
CA CYS A 278 -2.63 0.49 21.41
C CYS A 278 -2.46 0.55 19.88
N THR A 279 -2.91 1.65 19.27
CA THR A 279 -2.75 1.97 17.85
C THR A 279 -2.21 3.38 17.71
N CYS A 280 -1.25 3.61 16.80
CA CYS A 280 -0.78 4.98 16.52
C CYS A 280 -1.92 5.89 16.05
N GLU A 281 -1.75 7.19 16.28
CA GLU A 281 -2.63 8.24 15.73
C GLU A 281 -2.47 8.37 14.21
N THR A 282 -3.44 9.02 13.55
CA THR A 282 -3.47 9.13 12.07
C THR A 282 -2.19 9.77 11.52
N GLY A 283 -1.56 9.13 10.55
CA GLY A 283 -0.30 9.59 9.95
C GLY A 283 0.98 9.17 10.70
N ARG A 284 0.84 8.38 11.78
CA ARG A 284 1.96 7.83 12.56
C ARG A 284 2.04 6.31 12.43
N VAL A 285 3.25 5.79 12.61
CA VAL A 285 3.58 4.36 12.58
C VAL A 285 4.47 4.00 13.77
N TRP A 286 4.54 2.71 14.09
CA TRP A 286 5.31 2.21 15.22
C TRP A 286 6.81 2.10 14.90
N GLU A 287 7.64 2.61 15.82
CA GLU A 287 9.09 2.43 15.85
C GLU A 287 9.45 1.96 17.26
N GLY A 288 9.93 0.71 17.39
CA GLY A 288 10.08 0.03 18.68
C GLY A 288 8.80 0.08 19.53
N ASP A 289 8.87 0.80 20.65
CA ASP A 289 7.76 1.01 21.60
C ASP A 289 7.08 2.40 21.46
N GLY A 290 7.42 3.22 20.45
CA GLY A 290 6.86 4.56 20.24
C GLY A 290 6.12 4.75 18.91
N CYS A 291 5.30 5.80 18.79
CA CYS A 291 4.63 6.19 17.53
C CYS A 291 5.20 7.49 16.95
N VAL A 292 5.97 7.36 15.88
CA VAL A 292 6.60 8.47 15.14
C VAL A 292 5.77 8.87 13.92
N LEU A 293 5.92 10.09 13.39
CA LEU A 293 5.39 10.38 12.05
C LEU A 293 6.16 9.56 11.02
N LEU A 294 5.56 9.28 9.86
CA LEU A 294 6.25 8.58 8.78
C LEU A 294 7.49 9.34 8.25
N SER A 295 7.54 10.67 8.44
CA SER A 295 8.71 11.52 8.20
C SER A 295 9.84 11.36 9.23
N ASP A 296 9.51 10.92 10.44
CA ASP A 296 10.39 10.90 11.61
C ASP A 296 10.90 9.48 11.91
N CYS A 297 10.45 8.49 11.12
CA CYS A 297 11.01 7.15 11.09
C CYS A 297 12.53 7.17 10.85
N PRO A 298 13.31 6.25 11.46
CA PRO A 298 14.75 6.15 11.25
C PRO A 298 15.09 5.63 9.83
N ALA A 299 15.02 6.55 8.86
CA ALA A 299 15.46 6.41 7.47
C ALA A 299 14.99 5.14 6.75
N GLY A 300 13.74 5.14 6.27
CA GLY A 300 13.13 4.04 5.52
C GLY A 300 14.02 3.50 4.40
N SER A 301 14.53 2.28 4.59
CA SER A 301 15.63 1.73 3.81
C SER A 301 15.21 1.22 2.42
N CYS A 302 16.06 1.42 1.41
CA CYS A 302 15.89 0.80 0.11
C CYS A 302 16.33 -0.67 0.13
N GLN A 303 15.59 -1.53 -0.56
CA GLN A 303 15.98 -2.91 -0.87
C GLN A 303 16.58 -2.98 -2.28
N HIS A 304 17.77 -3.57 -2.42
CA HIS A 304 18.44 -3.80 -3.69
C HIS A 304 19.23 -5.11 -3.62
N ASP A 305 19.00 -6.06 -4.53
CA ASP A 305 19.66 -7.38 -4.57
C ASP A 305 19.63 -8.19 -3.26
N GLY A 306 18.59 -7.98 -2.43
CA GLY A 306 18.49 -8.60 -1.10
C GLY A 306 19.39 -7.95 -0.04
N LYS A 307 20.15 -6.90 -0.39
CA LYS A 307 20.79 -5.99 0.58
C LYS A 307 19.87 -4.82 0.91
N THR A 308 19.89 -4.43 2.18
CA THR A 308 19.24 -3.23 2.70
C THR A 308 20.22 -2.05 2.71
N HIS A 309 19.80 -0.89 2.20
CA HIS A 309 20.59 0.34 2.09
C HIS A 309 19.87 1.52 2.75
N ARG A 310 20.61 2.41 3.42
CA ARG A 310 20.05 3.57 4.15
C ARG A 310 19.67 4.71 3.20
N LEU A 311 18.71 5.57 3.57
CA LEU A 311 18.45 6.82 2.83
C LEU A 311 19.74 7.63 2.65
N GLY A 312 20.00 8.09 1.42
CA GLY A 312 21.23 8.81 1.07
C GLY A 312 22.50 7.95 0.93
N GLU A 313 22.45 6.64 1.23
CA GLU A 313 23.55 5.72 0.91
C GLU A 313 23.73 5.65 -0.62
N SER A 314 24.98 5.68 -1.07
CA SER A 314 25.38 5.49 -2.47
C SER A 314 26.31 4.28 -2.59
N TRP A 315 26.17 3.49 -3.65
CA TRP A 315 26.98 2.29 -3.89
C TRP A 315 27.13 1.99 -5.39
N ALA A 316 28.23 1.36 -5.78
CA ALA A 316 28.37 0.78 -7.11
C ALA A 316 27.57 -0.53 -7.23
N ASP A 317 26.73 -0.67 -8.26
CA ASP A 317 26.32 -2.01 -8.72
C ASP A 317 27.55 -2.66 -9.37
N LYS A 318 28.05 -3.74 -8.76
CA LYS A 318 29.28 -4.40 -9.19
C LYS A 318 29.11 -5.26 -10.45
N ARG A 319 27.87 -5.49 -10.89
CA ARG A 319 27.56 -6.23 -12.13
C ARG A 319 27.67 -5.32 -13.35
N VAL A 320 27.12 -4.11 -13.27
CA VAL A 320 26.99 -3.21 -14.42
C VAL A 320 28.08 -2.11 -14.35
N PRO A 321 29.05 -2.07 -15.30
CA PRO A 321 30.16 -1.12 -15.26
C PRO A 321 29.71 0.34 -15.22
N GLY A 322 30.19 1.10 -14.25
CA GLY A 322 29.91 2.54 -14.14
C GLY A 322 28.53 2.89 -13.54
N THR A 323 27.73 1.91 -13.14
CA THR A 323 26.42 2.13 -12.51
C THR A 323 26.56 2.47 -11.03
N LEU A 324 26.33 3.74 -10.70
CA LEU A 324 26.24 4.24 -9.33
C LEU A 324 24.76 4.29 -8.92
N CYS A 325 24.41 3.51 -7.91
CA CYS A 325 23.09 3.50 -7.28
C CYS A 325 23.09 4.35 -6.01
N SER A 326 21.93 4.89 -5.68
CA SER A 326 21.67 5.61 -4.44
C SER A 326 20.27 5.33 -3.93
N CYS A 327 20.06 5.43 -2.62
CA CYS A 327 18.75 5.32 -2.00
C CYS A 327 18.14 6.72 -1.84
N SER A 328 17.11 7.03 -2.64
CA SER A 328 16.45 8.34 -2.62
C SER A 328 15.67 8.54 -1.32
N GLN A 329 15.44 9.80 -0.94
CA GLN A 329 14.63 10.19 0.24
C GLN A 329 13.20 9.62 0.24
N ASN A 330 12.70 9.14 -0.91
CA ASN A 330 11.39 8.50 -1.04
C ASN A 330 11.42 6.97 -0.86
N GLY A 331 12.54 6.41 -0.39
CA GLY A 331 12.72 4.96 -0.20
C GLY A 331 12.90 4.17 -1.51
N THR A 332 13.23 4.84 -2.62
CA THR A 332 13.42 4.22 -3.93
C THR A 332 14.88 4.21 -4.37
N VAL A 333 15.34 3.11 -4.96
CA VAL A 333 16.67 3.03 -5.56
C VAL A 333 16.70 3.83 -6.87
N GLN A 334 17.68 4.71 -7.02
CA GLN A 334 17.98 5.43 -8.27
C GLN A 334 19.41 5.08 -8.71
N CYS A 335 19.56 4.49 -9.91
CA CYS A 335 20.84 4.07 -10.45
C CYS A 335 21.15 4.79 -11.77
N ASP A 336 22.29 5.48 -11.80
CA ASP A 336 22.82 6.17 -12.97
C ASP A 336 24.07 5.44 -13.50
N GLN A 337 24.06 5.06 -14.78
CA GLN A 337 25.28 4.59 -15.44
C GLN A 337 26.08 5.77 -15.98
N LYS A 338 27.25 6.04 -15.39
CA LYS A 338 28.23 6.98 -15.96
C LYS A 338 29.13 6.24 -16.95
N GLN A 339 29.68 6.96 -17.93
CA GLN A 339 30.54 6.39 -18.97
C GLN A 339 31.91 7.06 -18.97
N CYS A 340 32.99 6.27 -18.98
CA CYS A 340 34.35 6.82 -18.92
C CYS A 340 34.76 7.63 -20.17
N PRO A 341 35.71 8.57 -20.03
CA PRO A 341 36.40 9.22 -21.14
C PRO A 341 37.03 8.24 -22.14
N ARG A 342 37.26 8.69 -23.38
CA ARG A 342 37.90 7.88 -24.43
C ARG A 342 39.31 7.43 -24.00
N GLY A 343 39.51 6.11 -23.92
CA GLY A 343 40.78 5.49 -23.51
C GLY A 343 40.84 5.08 -22.02
N GLU A 344 39.77 5.37 -21.26
CA GLU A 344 39.60 4.97 -19.87
C GLU A 344 38.55 3.87 -19.72
N TYR A 345 38.66 3.10 -18.64
CA TYR A 345 37.78 1.96 -18.34
C TYR A 345 37.33 1.99 -16.87
N HIS A 346 36.12 1.50 -16.60
CA HIS A 346 35.54 1.45 -15.27
C HIS A 346 36.22 0.41 -14.38
N THR A 347 36.86 0.85 -13.30
CA THR A 347 37.41 -0.03 -12.25
C THR A 347 36.73 0.27 -10.92
N LEU A 348 36.59 -0.74 -10.05
CA LEU A 348 36.28 -0.46 -8.66
C LEU A 348 37.52 0.12 -7.96
N GLY A 349 37.31 1.14 -7.12
CA GLY A 349 38.29 1.62 -6.16
C GLY A 349 38.29 0.79 -4.87
N ASP A 350 39.22 1.09 -3.97
CA ASP A 350 39.34 0.43 -2.66
C ASP A 350 38.19 0.81 -1.71
N ASP A 351 37.53 1.93 -1.99
CA ASP A 351 36.23 2.35 -1.42
C ASP A 351 35.04 1.50 -1.90
N GLY A 352 35.25 0.64 -2.91
CA GLY A 352 34.23 -0.17 -3.55
C GLY A 352 33.37 0.57 -4.57
N MET A 353 33.76 1.79 -4.98
CA MET A 353 32.99 2.64 -5.89
C MET A 353 33.55 2.63 -7.33
N TRP A 354 32.75 2.97 -8.33
CA TRP A 354 33.21 3.02 -9.73
C TRP A 354 34.08 4.25 -10.02
N THR A 355 35.29 4.01 -10.51
CA THR A 355 36.26 5.02 -10.98
C THR A 355 36.66 4.76 -12.43
N CYS A 356 37.20 5.77 -13.11
CA CYS A 356 37.77 5.63 -14.46
C CYS A 356 39.31 5.66 -14.39
N ARG A 357 39.98 4.70 -15.04
CA ARG A 357 41.46 4.63 -15.13
C ARG A 357 41.92 4.31 -16.54
N LYS A 358 43.14 4.75 -16.92
CA LYS A 358 43.72 4.51 -18.25
C LYS A 358 44.41 3.16 -18.30
N ASN A 359 44.58 2.62 -19.51
CA ASN A 359 45.35 1.39 -19.78
C ASN A 359 46.83 1.50 -19.33
N ALA A 360 47.36 2.70 -19.12
CA ALA A 360 48.69 2.94 -18.57
C ALA A 360 48.75 2.70 -17.05
N ASP A 361 47.71 3.12 -16.32
CA ASP A 361 47.67 3.11 -14.85
C ASP A 361 47.30 1.73 -14.28
N MET A 362 46.73 0.85 -15.12
CA MET A 362 46.41 -0.53 -14.77
C MET A 362 47.61 -1.46 -14.99
N ALA A 363 48.30 -1.76 -13.89
CA ALA A 363 49.27 -2.84 -13.77
C ALA A 363 48.58 -4.22 -13.66
N CYS A 364 49.37 -5.29 -13.76
CA CYS A 364 48.95 -6.62 -13.34
C CYS A 364 49.22 -6.82 -11.83
N PRO A 365 48.48 -7.73 -11.15
CA PRO A 365 48.83 -8.17 -9.80
C PRO A 365 50.25 -8.75 -9.73
N GLU A 366 50.81 -8.85 -8.52
CA GLU A 366 52.16 -9.36 -8.32
C GLU A 366 52.35 -10.78 -8.92
N GLY A 367 53.47 -11.00 -9.59
CA GLY A 367 53.76 -12.23 -10.34
C GLY A 367 53.03 -12.37 -11.68
N TYR A 368 51.97 -11.62 -11.95
CA TYR A 368 51.27 -11.63 -13.24
C TYR A 368 51.92 -10.68 -14.27
N THR A 369 51.91 -11.06 -15.54
CA THR A 369 52.56 -10.33 -16.65
C THR A 369 51.56 -9.85 -17.70
N LYS A 370 51.71 -8.59 -18.16
CA LYS A 370 50.95 -7.98 -19.26
C LYS A 370 51.50 -8.40 -20.64
N PRO A 371 50.66 -8.78 -21.63
CA PRO A 371 51.09 -9.07 -23.00
C PRO A 371 51.77 -7.89 -23.69
N ARG A 372 52.97 -8.11 -24.26
CA ARG A 372 53.83 -7.09 -24.92
C ARG A 372 53.22 -6.30 -26.09
N ARG A 373 52.01 -6.60 -26.54
CA ARG A 373 51.31 -5.93 -27.66
C ARG A 373 49.86 -5.53 -27.33
N ALA A 374 49.53 -5.38 -26.04
CA ALA A 374 48.20 -4.98 -25.60
C ALA A 374 47.99 -3.46 -25.69
N SER A 375 47.32 -3.00 -26.75
CA SER A 375 46.97 -1.58 -26.96
C SER A 375 45.61 -1.16 -26.35
N GLY A 376 44.79 -2.12 -25.92
CA GLY A 376 43.49 -1.89 -25.27
C GLY A 376 43.28 -2.83 -24.08
N LEU A 377 42.02 -3.21 -23.82
CA LEU A 377 41.64 -4.25 -22.85
C LEU A 377 42.56 -5.48 -22.95
N PHE A 378 43.09 -5.94 -21.83
CA PHE A 378 44.09 -7.00 -21.78
C PHE A 378 43.83 -7.97 -20.62
N LEU A 379 44.40 -9.17 -20.72
CA LEU A 379 44.43 -10.15 -19.65
C LEU A 379 45.86 -10.27 -19.12
N CYS A 380 45.98 -10.35 -17.81
CA CYS A 380 47.21 -10.61 -17.08
C CYS A 380 47.43 -12.12 -16.96
N TYR A 381 48.66 -12.59 -17.12
CA TYR A 381 48.97 -14.03 -17.06
C TYR A 381 50.09 -14.33 -16.07
N ARG A 382 49.88 -15.31 -15.19
CA ARG A 382 50.92 -15.91 -14.33
C ARG A 382 51.05 -17.39 -14.66
N PHE A 383 52.28 -17.89 -14.68
CA PHE A 383 52.56 -19.31 -14.93
C PHE A 383 53.13 -19.96 -13.67
N GLU A 384 52.48 -21.03 -13.22
CA GLU A 384 52.99 -21.84 -12.12
C GLU A 384 53.75 -23.07 -12.65
N ARG A 385 54.98 -23.26 -12.16
CA ARG A 385 55.92 -24.30 -12.61
C ARG A 385 55.74 -25.64 -11.89
N THR A 386 55.13 -25.60 -10.71
CA THR A 386 54.86 -26.72 -9.82
C THR A 386 53.70 -27.54 -10.38
N PRO A 387 53.93 -28.81 -10.80
CA PRO A 387 52.86 -29.63 -11.35
C PRO A 387 51.81 -29.96 -10.28
N THR A 388 50.53 -29.85 -10.64
CA THR A 388 49.43 -30.16 -9.71
C THR A 388 48.19 -30.64 -10.46
N THR A 389 47.21 -31.17 -9.73
CA THR A 389 45.94 -31.66 -10.31
C THR A 389 45.10 -30.50 -10.85
N TYR A 390 44.22 -30.75 -11.82
CA TYR A 390 43.45 -29.67 -12.47
C TYR A 390 42.66 -28.85 -11.44
N ARG A 391 41.98 -29.53 -10.49
CA ARG A 391 41.24 -28.88 -9.40
C ARG A 391 42.13 -27.98 -8.55
N ARG A 392 43.33 -28.43 -8.17
CA ARG A 392 44.27 -27.61 -7.36
C ARG A 392 44.78 -26.40 -8.13
N ALA A 393 45.05 -26.54 -9.42
CA ALA A 393 45.42 -25.42 -10.29
C ALA A 393 44.26 -24.40 -10.37
N GLU A 394 43.04 -24.89 -10.56
CA GLU A 394 41.83 -24.08 -10.64
C GLU A 394 41.55 -23.31 -9.33
N ASP A 395 41.58 -24.01 -8.19
CA ASP A 395 41.39 -23.40 -6.87
C ASP A 395 42.50 -22.39 -6.52
N THR A 396 43.75 -22.63 -6.95
CA THR A 396 44.85 -21.65 -6.80
C THR A 396 44.59 -20.37 -7.59
N CYS A 397 44.19 -20.48 -8.87
CA CYS A 397 43.91 -19.28 -9.67
C CYS A 397 42.67 -18.52 -9.20
N ARG A 398 41.66 -19.20 -8.63
CA ARG A 398 40.46 -18.60 -8.04
C ARG A 398 40.77 -17.81 -6.77
N ALA A 399 41.65 -18.34 -5.90
CA ALA A 399 42.04 -17.69 -4.63
C ALA A 399 42.64 -16.29 -4.83
N GLU A 400 43.25 -16.05 -6.00
CA GLU A 400 43.85 -14.77 -6.39
C GLU A 400 42.89 -13.88 -7.21
N GLY A 401 41.58 -14.17 -7.19
CA GLY A 401 40.55 -13.46 -7.93
C GLY A 401 40.53 -13.73 -9.45
N GLY A 402 41.52 -14.45 -9.97
CA GLY A 402 41.64 -14.89 -11.35
C GLY A 402 40.87 -16.18 -11.65
N ARG A 403 41.35 -16.93 -12.64
CA ARG A 403 40.87 -18.26 -13.06
C ARG A 403 41.94 -18.96 -13.91
N MET A 404 41.72 -20.21 -14.29
CA MET A 404 42.57 -20.91 -15.27
C MET A 404 42.54 -20.19 -16.62
N ALA A 405 43.65 -20.20 -17.37
CA ALA A 405 43.78 -19.42 -18.59
C ALA A 405 42.88 -19.93 -19.73
N THR A 406 42.11 -19.03 -20.30
CA THR A 406 41.18 -19.24 -21.42
C THR A 406 41.84 -18.80 -22.74
N VAL A 407 41.38 -19.36 -23.87
CA VAL A 407 42.12 -19.23 -25.14
C VAL A 407 41.25 -18.72 -26.29
N ARG A 408 40.30 -17.84 -25.98
CA ARG A 408 39.21 -17.44 -26.89
C ARG A 408 39.60 -16.53 -28.08
N ASP A 409 40.67 -15.73 -27.99
CA ASP A 409 41.10 -14.88 -29.11
C ASP A 409 42.05 -15.60 -30.08
N ARG A 410 41.76 -15.48 -31.38
CA ARG A 410 42.56 -15.98 -32.50
C ARG A 410 43.89 -15.23 -32.74
N LYS A 411 44.01 -13.94 -32.39
CA LYS A 411 45.16 -13.09 -32.80
C LYS A 411 46.21 -12.79 -31.73
N SER A 412 45.84 -12.59 -30.46
CA SER A 412 46.75 -12.10 -29.41
C SER A 412 47.08 -13.11 -28.29
N LEU A 413 46.11 -13.87 -27.80
CA LEU A 413 46.27 -14.64 -26.54
C LEU A 413 46.98 -15.99 -26.69
N TYR A 414 46.62 -16.79 -27.71
CA TYR A 414 47.28 -18.09 -27.95
C TYR A 414 48.80 -17.98 -28.16
N PRO A 415 49.34 -16.99 -28.91
CA PRO A 415 50.79 -16.77 -28.98
C PRO A 415 51.46 -16.47 -27.64
N VAL A 416 50.76 -15.82 -26.69
CA VAL A 416 51.27 -15.56 -25.34
C VAL A 416 51.35 -16.86 -24.54
N LEU A 417 50.26 -17.63 -24.48
CA LEU A 417 50.21 -18.89 -23.73
C LEU A 417 51.20 -19.94 -24.28
N VAL A 418 51.33 -20.03 -25.61
CA VAL A 418 52.35 -20.86 -26.27
C VAL A 418 53.76 -20.31 -26.00
N GLY A 419 53.97 -18.99 -26.06
CA GLY A 419 55.26 -18.35 -25.78
C GLY A 419 55.75 -18.54 -24.33
N VAL A 420 54.83 -18.53 -23.37
CA VAL A 420 55.08 -18.86 -21.96
C VAL A 420 55.37 -20.35 -21.82
N SER A 421 54.50 -21.23 -22.30
CA SER A 421 54.68 -22.69 -22.22
C SER A 421 56.01 -23.16 -22.83
N ARG A 422 56.46 -22.51 -23.92
CA ARG A 422 57.76 -22.75 -24.57
C ARG A 422 58.97 -22.54 -23.66
N LYS A 423 58.89 -21.63 -22.68
CA LYS A 423 59.98 -21.37 -21.72
C LYS A 423 60.10 -22.49 -20.67
N ILE A 424 59.00 -23.17 -20.32
CA ILE A 424 58.98 -24.19 -19.26
C ILE A 424 59.08 -25.62 -19.82
N ARG A 425 58.68 -25.87 -21.07
CA ARG A 425 58.77 -27.17 -21.77
C ARG A 425 57.97 -28.35 -21.16
N LYS A 426 57.23 -28.13 -20.06
CA LYS A 426 56.30 -29.11 -19.44
C LYS A 426 54.94 -29.19 -20.17
N ARG A 427 54.13 -30.20 -19.86
CA ARG A 427 52.67 -30.17 -20.08
C ARG A 427 52.06 -29.06 -19.21
N THR A 428 51.07 -28.35 -19.75
CA THR A 428 50.49 -27.15 -19.12
C THR A 428 48.96 -27.19 -19.18
N TRP A 429 48.27 -27.27 -18.04
CA TRP A 429 46.81 -27.14 -17.94
C TRP A 429 46.33 -25.78 -18.48
N ILE A 430 45.19 -25.79 -19.17
CA ILE A 430 44.42 -24.61 -19.57
C ILE A 430 43.01 -24.69 -18.98
N GLY A 431 42.31 -23.57 -18.89
CA GLY A 431 40.96 -23.49 -18.32
C GLY A 431 39.86 -24.02 -19.24
N LEU A 432 40.00 -25.24 -19.76
CA LEU A 432 38.99 -25.94 -20.55
C LEU A 432 38.70 -27.30 -19.92
N SER A 433 37.43 -27.62 -19.69
CA SER A 433 37.01 -28.92 -19.13
C SER A 433 35.52 -29.20 -19.33
N ASP A 434 35.11 -30.47 -19.31
CA ASP A 434 33.71 -30.91 -19.30
C ASP A 434 33.28 -31.71 -18.05
N LYS A 435 34.09 -31.65 -16.99
CA LYS A 435 33.81 -32.13 -15.62
C LYS A 435 32.36 -31.94 -15.13
N GLU A 436 31.71 -30.84 -15.53
CA GLU A 436 30.35 -30.47 -15.09
C GLU A 436 29.24 -31.09 -15.97
N THR A 437 29.55 -31.50 -17.20
CA THR A 437 28.66 -32.25 -18.09
C THR A 437 29.46 -32.90 -19.23
N GLU A 438 29.65 -34.22 -19.13
CA GLU A 438 30.25 -35.10 -20.14
C GLU A 438 29.95 -34.67 -21.59
N LYS A 439 31.02 -34.58 -22.40
CA LYS A 439 31.05 -34.14 -23.81
C LYS A 439 30.70 -32.67 -24.07
N LYS A 440 30.41 -31.85 -23.04
CA LYS A 440 30.19 -30.39 -23.18
C LYS A 440 31.35 -29.61 -22.58
N LEU A 441 32.41 -29.43 -23.36
CA LEU A 441 33.57 -28.62 -22.96
C LEU A 441 33.16 -27.17 -22.69
N VAL A 442 33.51 -26.65 -21.51
CA VAL A 442 33.28 -25.27 -21.07
C VAL A 442 34.62 -24.66 -20.66
N TRP A 443 34.82 -23.37 -20.95
CA TRP A 443 35.95 -22.61 -20.44
C TRP A 443 35.73 -22.23 -18.96
N SER A 444 36.81 -22.00 -18.22
CA SER A 444 36.81 -21.61 -16.78
C SER A 444 36.18 -20.24 -16.47
N ASP A 445 35.55 -19.61 -17.46
CA ASP A 445 34.75 -18.40 -17.38
C ASP A 445 33.25 -18.66 -17.61
N GLY A 446 32.84 -19.93 -17.78
CA GLY A 446 31.46 -20.35 -18.03
C GLY A 446 31.06 -20.37 -19.52
N VAL A 447 31.92 -19.93 -20.44
CA VAL A 447 31.58 -19.89 -21.87
C VAL A 447 31.78 -21.29 -22.50
N PRO A 448 30.76 -21.87 -23.17
CA PRO A 448 30.92 -23.14 -23.88
C PRO A 448 31.98 -23.10 -24.97
N TYR A 449 32.64 -24.24 -25.20
CA TYR A 449 33.56 -24.42 -26.32
C TYR A 449 32.86 -24.28 -27.68
N SER A 450 33.54 -23.67 -28.65
CA SER A 450 33.04 -23.47 -30.01
C SER A 450 33.92 -24.19 -31.04
N SER A 451 33.27 -24.85 -31.99
CA SER A 451 33.93 -25.55 -33.12
C SER A 451 34.83 -24.64 -33.97
N GLN A 452 34.67 -23.32 -33.87
CA GLN A 452 35.53 -22.33 -34.53
C GLN A 452 37.02 -22.47 -34.15
N ASP A 453 37.36 -23.06 -33.01
CA ASP A 453 38.75 -23.28 -32.56
C ASP A 453 39.34 -24.64 -32.95
N GLN A 454 38.63 -25.47 -33.73
CA GLN A 454 39.03 -26.85 -34.07
C GLN A 454 40.49 -26.98 -34.56
N ARG A 455 41.02 -25.97 -35.26
CA ARG A 455 42.40 -25.94 -35.78
C ARG A 455 43.50 -26.01 -34.71
N ARG A 456 43.17 -25.77 -33.42
CA ARG A 456 44.10 -25.73 -32.28
C ARG A 456 44.28 -27.07 -31.56
N TRP A 457 43.38 -28.03 -31.74
CA TRP A 457 43.51 -29.39 -31.20
C TRP A 457 44.60 -30.20 -31.90
N THR A 458 44.99 -31.35 -31.32
CA THR A 458 45.66 -32.43 -32.07
C THR A 458 44.73 -33.02 -33.13
N ARG A 459 45.29 -33.77 -34.09
CA ARG A 459 44.56 -34.33 -35.25
C ARG A 459 43.53 -35.42 -34.90
N GLN A 460 43.34 -35.72 -33.61
CA GLN A 460 42.49 -36.79 -33.07
C GLN A 460 41.30 -36.27 -32.22
N LEU A 461 41.28 -34.98 -31.87
CA LEU A 461 40.21 -34.37 -31.06
C LEU A 461 39.29 -33.50 -31.93
N PRO A 462 37.97 -33.40 -31.63
CA PRO A 462 37.32 -33.77 -30.37
C PRO A 462 36.90 -35.25 -30.22
N GLY A 463 37.18 -36.12 -31.19
CA GLY A 463 36.73 -37.53 -31.18
C GLY A 463 37.30 -38.42 -30.07
N SER A 464 38.36 -37.98 -29.37
CA SER A 464 38.96 -38.65 -28.21
C SER A 464 38.57 -38.02 -26.87
N ASN A 465 37.38 -37.41 -26.78
CA ASN A 465 36.82 -37.01 -25.49
C ASN A 465 36.07 -38.19 -24.86
N THR A 466 36.47 -38.59 -23.66
CA THR A 466 35.97 -39.78 -22.95
C THR A 466 35.80 -39.45 -21.45
N PRO A 467 34.96 -40.20 -20.69
CA PRO A 467 34.63 -39.91 -19.28
C PRO A 467 35.78 -39.98 -18.28
N GLU A 468 36.99 -40.28 -18.74
CA GLU A 468 38.22 -40.32 -17.95
C GLU A 468 39.15 -39.12 -18.24
N ASN A 469 38.82 -38.26 -19.22
CA ASN A 469 39.77 -37.31 -19.84
C ASN A 469 39.28 -35.84 -19.87
N ASP A 470 38.36 -35.46 -18.99
CA ASP A 470 37.61 -34.19 -19.01
C ASP A 470 38.42 -32.89 -18.78
N CYS A 471 39.76 -32.92 -18.78
CA CYS A 471 40.62 -31.76 -18.51
C CYS A 471 41.59 -31.38 -19.65
N GLY A 472 41.55 -30.12 -20.07
CA GLY A 472 42.31 -29.58 -21.21
C GLY A 472 43.73 -29.13 -20.88
N TYR A 473 44.71 -29.54 -21.69
CA TYR A 473 46.11 -29.10 -21.57
C TYR A 473 46.81 -28.85 -22.91
N MET A 474 47.91 -28.10 -22.87
CA MET A 474 48.87 -27.92 -23.97
C MET A 474 50.14 -28.75 -23.73
N SER A 475 50.72 -29.29 -24.80
CA SER A 475 51.90 -30.18 -24.72
C SER A 475 52.94 -29.92 -25.81
N ARG A 476 54.23 -29.86 -25.44
CA ARG A 476 55.34 -29.56 -26.38
C ARG A 476 55.45 -30.53 -27.56
N PRO A 477 55.37 -31.88 -27.40
CA PRO A 477 55.44 -32.82 -28.52
C PRO A 477 54.36 -32.58 -29.58
N HIS A 478 53.21 -32.04 -29.18
CA HIS A 478 52.09 -31.72 -30.05
C HIS A 478 52.12 -30.26 -30.54
N SER A 479 53.29 -29.62 -30.56
CA SER A 479 53.47 -28.21 -30.94
C SER A 479 52.59 -27.22 -30.15
N TYR A 480 52.29 -27.55 -28.89
CA TYR A 480 51.39 -26.81 -27.98
C TYR A 480 49.92 -26.74 -28.45
N ARG A 481 49.51 -27.65 -29.35
CA ARG A 481 48.10 -27.94 -29.60
C ARG A 481 47.42 -28.43 -28.32
N TRP A 482 46.10 -28.27 -28.27
CA TRP A 482 45.27 -28.71 -27.15
C TRP A 482 45.08 -30.23 -27.17
N LEU A 483 45.04 -30.82 -25.98
CA LEU A 483 44.70 -32.20 -25.68
C LEU A 483 43.73 -32.26 -24.50
N LEU A 484 43.04 -33.38 -24.38
CA LEU A 484 42.30 -33.81 -23.20
C LEU A 484 43.09 -34.88 -22.45
N GLY A 485 42.81 -35.04 -21.15
CA GLY A 485 43.56 -35.90 -20.23
C GLY A 485 42.96 -35.93 -18.83
N GLU A 486 43.23 -36.99 -18.07
CA GLU A 486 42.73 -37.18 -16.70
C GLU A 486 42.98 -35.96 -15.79
N CYS A 487 41.92 -35.42 -15.18
CA CYS A 487 42.00 -34.30 -14.23
C CYS A 487 42.86 -34.58 -12.98
N SER A 488 43.13 -35.87 -12.69
CA SER A 488 44.05 -36.40 -11.68
C SER A 488 45.53 -36.08 -11.96
N SER A 489 45.90 -35.89 -13.24
CA SER A 489 47.28 -35.73 -13.67
C SER A 489 47.94 -34.47 -13.11
N GLN A 490 49.25 -34.54 -12.87
CA GLN A 490 50.01 -33.39 -12.37
C GLN A 490 50.67 -32.64 -13.54
N HIS A 491 50.15 -31.47 -13.90
CA HIS A 491 50.73 -30.61 -14.94
C HIS A 491 50.97 -29.20 -14.38
N ALA A 492 51.91 -28.46 -14.99
CA ALA A 492 52.07 -27.03 -14.73
C ALA A 492 50.81 -26.28 -15.19
N PHE A 493 50.59 -25.02 -14.80
CA PHE A 493 49.36 -24.31 -15.16
C PHE A 493 49.56 -22.83 -15.39
N VAL A 494 48.59 -22.20 -16.07
CA VAL A 494 48.55 -20.75 -16.29
C VAL A 494 47.28 -20.20 -15.67
N CYS A 495 47.43 -19.23 -14.76
CA CYS A 495 46.32 -18.41 -14.32
C CYS A 495 46.17 -17.20 -15.26
N GLU A 496 44.94 -16.86 -15.60
CA GLU A 496 44.59 -15.54 -16.12
C GLU A 496 43.90 -14.70 -15.04
N TYR A 497 44.16 -13.39 -15.09
CA TYR A 497 43.50 -12.39 -14.29
C TYR A 497 43.04 -11.28 -15.23
N ASP A 498 41.78 -10.86 -15.11
CA ASP A 498 41.25 -9.74 -15.90
C ASP A 498 41.21 -8.49 -15.03
N PRO A 499 42.13 -7.51 -15.18
CA PRO A 499 42.04 -6.24 -14.45
C PRO A 499 40.80 -5.43 -14.85
N PHE A 500 40.10 -5.84 -15.91
CA PHE A 500 38.82 -5.30 -16.37
C PHE A 500 37.65 -6.26 -16.09
N LYS A 501 37.79 -7.25 -15.20
CA LYS A 501 36.73 -8.23 -14.86
C LYS A 501 35.42 -7.53 -14.52
N THR A 502 35.51 -6.49 -13.71
CA THR A 502 34.41 -5.61 -13.31
C THR A 502 33.89 -4.78 -14.48
N SER A 503 34.75 -4.36 -15.40
CA SER A 503 34.41 -3.53 -16.57
C SER A 503 33.69 -4.28 -17.71
N ARG A 504 33.50 -5.61 -17.59
CA ARG A 504 32.98 -6.49 -18.67
C ARG A 504 31.76 -7.34 -18.28
N GLN A 505 31.07 -7.02 -17.18
CA GLN A 505 29.92 -7.79 -16.68
C GLN A 505 28.54 -7.19 -17.00
N GLY A 506 28.48 -6.09 -17.75
CA GLY A 506 27.27 -5.53 -18.36
C GLY A 506 27.22 -5.80 -19.86
#